data_AF-A0A6P4C402-F1
#
_entry.id   AF-A0A6P4C402-F1
#
_cell.length_a   1.000
_cell.length_b   1.000
_cell.length_c   1.000
_cell.angle_alpha   90.00
_cell.angle_beta   90.00
_cell.angle_gamma   90.00
#
_symmetry.space_group_name_H-M   'P 1'
#
loop_
_entity.id
_entity.type
_entity.pdbx_description
1 polymer ?
#
loop_
_entity_poly.entity_id
_entity_poly.type
_entity_poly.pdbx_seq_one_letter_code
_entity_poly.pdbx_strand_id
1 'polypeptide(L)'
;MVEPPWQPKQLRLENNNTDRISALPNTVLCYILSFVPTKTTVRTSALSPRWRHVWKDVKTLHFSDDSHELFDETGESFKRFSIFVNNVFNLHNNPREIHALRLSCGHSNNDPLNASSVAAWVRAAIGPNLEEFDLTLFCNDARGFVVPHNILSCTKLVTLSLSGGVHLLPKQPLTVDLLSLKTLSLDIDDVDWIDGILSKCPQIETLSACFTLRQPVRVCLPLTLKKLKFAIKNQVAAAVEIHAQGLTYISIAHAASRFSYRVSEMNNVREVSLNMYATHEPIDVLIKILIAVRRTEILALHRFTTKWLLRAQVPVFPEFHHLIRLEVVLPWFNSSFLMSLLSKCHKLQELKIEIDEELPIVSQSWMKPRRDLPCLASYLSYFHFVGYRGIHDESKIVGYILERGLLLSTIIIDLEKSLDDDTKNDVLMKLLAMPRGSPLCEINIC
;
A
#
# COMPACT_ATOMS: atom_id res chain seq x y z
N MET A 1 -82.48 13.78 -20.96
CA MET A 1 -81.36 12.84 -21.15
C MET A 1 -80.31 13.53 -21.99
N VAL A 2 -79.10 13.64 -21.44
CA VAL A 2 -77.76 13.69 -22.06
C VAL A 2 -76.89 14.51 -21.10
N GLU A 3 -76.04 13.80 -20.35
CA GLU A 3 -74.98 14.37 -19.51
C GLU A 3 -73.92 15.09 -20.37
N PRO A 4 -73.29 16.18 -19.89
CA PRO A 4 -72.04 16.67 -20.46
C PRO A 4 -70.84 15.85 -19.95
N PRO A 5 -69.76 15.75 -20.74
CA PRO A 5 -68.70 14.79 -20.52
C PRO A 5 -67.75 15.21 -19.40
N TRP A 6 -67.33 14.19 -18.66
CA TRP A 6 -66.22 14.14 -17.71
C TRP A 6 -65.02 15.03 -18.11
N GLN A 7 -64.74 16.06 -17.31
CA GLN A 7 -63.40 16.64 -17.24
C GLN A 7 -62.59 15.89 -16.15
N PRO A 8 -61.44 15.28 -16.47
CA PRO A 8 -60.57 14.76 -15.45
C PRO A 8 -59.95 15.94 -14.70
N LYS A 9 -60.13 15.99 -13.38
CA LYS A 9 -59.28 16.77 -12.49
C LYS A 9 -57.83 16.32 -12.76
N GLN A 10 -57.04 17.18 -13.40
CA GLN A 10 -55.59 17.04 -13.37
C GLN A 10 -55.16 17.23 -11.92
N LEU A 11 -55.05 16.12 -11.19
CA LEU A 11 -54.17 16.02 -10.05
C LEU A 11 -52.78 16.35 -10.57
N ARG A 12 -52.35 17.60 -10.38
CA ARG A 12 -50.92 17.92 -10.34
C ARG A 12 -50.34 17.05 -9.24
N LEU A 13 -49.74 15.93 -9.62
CA LEU A 13 -48.72 15.29 -8.83
C LEU A 13 -47.62 16.35 -8.69
N GLU A 14 -47.63 17.08 -7.58
CA GLU A 14 -46.46 17.81 -7.10
C GLU A 14 -45.37 16.77 -6.95
N ASN A 15 -44.56 16.64 -7.99
CA ASN A 15 -43.36 15.82 -7.96
C ASN A 15 -42.43 16.56 -7.00
N ASN A 16 -42.52 16.22 -5.71
CA ASN A 16 -41.72 16.78 -4.63
C ASN A 16 -40.29 16.21 -4.71
N ASN A 17 -39.72 16.23 -5.92
CA ASN A 17 -38.36 15.86 -6.25
C ASN A 17 -37.45 17.04 -5.86
N THR A 18 -37.60 17.52 -4.62
CA THR A 18 -36.74 18.55 -4.05
C THR A 18 -35.32 18.05 -4.13
N ASP A 19 -34.44 18.79 -4.80
CA ASP A 19 -33.02 18.50 -4.84
C ASP A 19 -32.44 18.64 -3.42
N ARG A 20 -32.42 17.50 -2.72
CA ARG A 20 -32.00 17.41 -1.31
C ARG A 20 -30.52 17.77 -1.14
N ILE A 21 -29.70 17.56 -2.17
CA ILE A 21 -28.28 17.91 -2.13
C ILE A 21 -28.13 19.42 -2.27
N SER A 22 -28.78 20.04 -3.25
CA SER A 22 -28.78 21.51 -3.39
C SER A 22 -29.51 22.23 -2.25
N ALA A 23 -30.22 21.53 -1.37
CA ALA A 23 -30.79 22.08 -0.14
C ALA A 23 -29.80 22.13 1.04
N LEU A 24 -28.70 21.37 1.00
CA LEU A 24 -27.70 21.36 2.08
C LEU A 24 -26.99 22.71 2.21
N PRO A 25 -26.51 23.11 3.41
CA PRO A 25 -25.68 24.30 3.57
C PRO A 25 -24.35 24.21 2.80
N ASN A 26 -23.79 25.35 2.37
CA ASN A 26 -22.52 25.38 1.62
C ASN A 26 -21.38 24.68 2.37
N THR A 27 -21.34 24.79 3.70
CA THR A 27 -20.34 24.11 4.55
C THR A 27 -20.38 22.60 4.39
N VAL A 28 -21.58 22.01 4.37
CA VAL A 28 -21.79 20.57 4.16
C VAL A 28 -21.43 20.19 2.73
N LEU A 29 -21.79 21.02 1.75
CA LEU A 29 -21.40 20.78 0.36
C LEU A 29 -19.88 20.81 0.18
N CYS A 30 -19.18 21.78 0.78
CA CYS A 30 -17.72 21.85 0.75
C CYS A 30 -17.08 20.62 1.42
N TYR A 31 -17.66 20.16 2.53
CA TYR A 31 -17.23 18.93 3.19
C TYR A 31 -17.40 17.72 2.27
N ILE A 32 -18.58 17.54 1.64
CA ILE A 32 -18.80 16.46 0.66
C ILE A 32 -17.77 16.53 -0.50
N LEU A 33 -17.54 17.72 -1.05
CA LEU A 33 -16.60 17.94 -2.15
C LEU A 33 -15.13 17.73 -1.75
N SER A 34 -14.80 17.78 -0.46
CA SER A 34 -13.45 17.51 0.04
C SER A 34 -13.02 16.05 -0.12
N PHE A 35 -13.97 15.14 -0.35
CA PHE A 35 -13.71 13.70 -0.57
C PHE A 35 -13.46 13.31 -2.02
N VAL A 36 -13.62 14.23 -2.98
CA VAL A 36 -13.45 13.94 -4.41
C VAL A 36 -12.33 14.78 -5.02
N PRO A 37 -11.71 14.33 -6.13
CA PRO A 37 -10.66 15.09 -6.80
C PRO A 37 -11.10 16.50 -7.21
N THR A 38 -10.19 17.48 -7.16
CA THR A 38 -10.51 18.89 -7.46
C THR A 38 -11.11 19.07 -8.85
N LYS A 39 -10.69 18.27 -9.84
CA LYS A 39 -11.26 18.24 -11.19
C LYS A 39 -12.77 17.95 -11.17
N THR A 40 -13.20 17.00 -10.35
CA THR A 40 -14.61 16.66 -10.16
C THR A 40 -15.33 17.76 -9.37
N THR A 41 -14.69 18.29 -8.34
CA THR A 41 -15.20 19.40 -7.53
C THR A 41 -15.49 20.64 -8.38
N VAL A 42 -14.57 21.06 -9.26
CA VAL A 42 -14.78 22.19 -10.18
C VAL A 42 -15.86 21.88 -11.21
N ARG A 43 -15.98 20.64 -11.71
CA ARG A 43 -17.05 20.24 -12.65
C ARG A 43 -18.45 20.46 -12.08
N THR A 44 -18.62 20.37 -10.76
CA THR A 44 -19.93 20.66 -10.13
C THR A 44 -20.40 22.10 -10.35
N SER A 45 -19.51 23.03 -10.71
CA SER A 45 -19.85 24.41 -11.04
C SER A 45 -20.87 24.57 -12.19
N ALA A 46 -21.01 23.54 -13.03
CA ALA A 46 -21.98 23.49 -14.12
C ALA A 46 -23.41 23.10 -13.67
N LEU A 47 -23.58 22.56 -12.45
CA LEU A 47 -24.86 22.03 -11.98
C LEU A 47 -25.89 23.12 -11.70
N SER A 48 -25.47 24.25 -11.11
CA SER A 48 -26.34 25.41 -10.89
C SER A 48 -25.54 26.68 -10.57
N PRO A 49 -26.16 27.87 -10.61
CA PRO A 49 -25.51 29.11 -10.22
C PRO A 49 -24.91 29.07 -8.80
N ARG A 50 -25.52 28.31 -7.88
CA ARG A 50 -24.99 28.14 -6.52
C ARG A 50 -23.69 27.33 -6.53
N TRP A 51 -23.70 26.17 -7.19
CA TRP A 51 -22.54 25.28 -7.27
C TRP A 51 -21.33 25.93 -7.98
N ARG A 52 -21.58 26.93 -8.83
CA ARG A 52 -20.52 27.74 -9.45
C ARG A 52 -19.56 28.37 -8.44
N HIS A 53 -20.01 28.61 -7.21
CA HIS A 53 -19.23 29.26 -6.17
C HIS A 53 -18.79 28.31 -5.05
N VAL A 54 -19.55 27.24 -4.78
CA VAL A 54 -19.29 26.32 -3.64
C VAL A 54 -17.88 25.74 -3.67
N TRP A 55 -17.41 25.30 -4.84
CA TRP A 55 -16.09 24.67 -4.95
C TRP A 55 -14.93 25.60 -4.56
N LYS A 56 -15.12 26.92 -4.65
CA LYS A 56 -14.08 27.93 -4.34
C LYS A 56 -13.74 28.03 -2.86
N ASP A 57 -14.60 27.48 -1.99
CA ASP A 57 -14.44 27.45 -0.54
C ASP A 57 -13.96 26.06 -0.03
N VAL A 58 -13.73 25.11 -0.94
CA VAL A 58 -13.25 23.76 -0.56
C VAL A 58 -11.80 23.85 -0.11
N LYS A 59 -11.52 23.34 1.09
CA LYS A 59 -10.21 23.43 1.77
C LYS A 59 -9.23 22.30 1.42
N THR A 60 -9.73 21.28 0.73
CA THR A 60 -8.95 20.11 0.29
C THR A 60 -8.77 20.19 -1.21
N LEU A 61 -7.52 20.28 -1.66
CA LEU A 61 -7.18 20.33 -3.07
C LEU A 61 -6.43 19.04 -3.44
N HIS A 62 -7.04 18.26 -4.33
CA HIS A 62 -6.46 17.04 -4.88
C HIS A 62 -6.32 17.15 -6.40
N PHE A 63 -5.08 17.25 -6.85
CA PHE A 63 -4.68 17.31 -8.24
C PHE A 63 -3.87 16.08 -8.60
N SER A 64 -4.33 15.35 -9.61
CA SER A 64 -3.60 14.25 -10.23
C SER A 64 -3.51 14.56 -11.72
N ASP A 65 -2.30 14.56 -12.23
CA ASP A 65 -2.04 14.64 -13.66
C ASP A 65 -2.07 13.21 -14.23
N ASP A 66 -3.20 12.86 -14.83
CA ASP A 66 -3.43 11.55 -15.46
C ASP A 66 -2.48 11.31 -16.66
N SER A 67 -1.72 12.32 -17.10
CA SER A 67 -0.87 12.24 -18.29
C SER A 67 0.46 11.50 -18.08
N HIS A 68 0.88 11.18 -16.85
CA HIS A 68 2.12 10.39 -16.64
C HIS A 68 2.04 8.96 -17.15
N GLU A 69 0.84 8.45 -17.40
CA GLU A 69 0.63 7.12 -17.98
C GLU A 69 0.86 7.09 -19.50
N LEU A 70 0.89 8.26 -20.15
CA LEU A 70 1.09 8.41 -21.59
C LEU A 70 2.36 9.23 -21.77
N PHE A 71 3.43 8.66 -22.31
CA PHE A 71 4.66 9.40 -22.61
C PHE A 71 4.36 10.57 -23.57
N ASP A 72 4.07 11.74 -23.01
CA ASP A 72 3.81 12.97 -23.76
C ASP A 72 5.13 13.69 -24.00
N GLU A 73 5.79 13.35 -25.11
CA GLU A 73 7.00 14.01 -25.57
C GLU A 73 6.81 15.52 -25.82
N THR A 74 5.57 15.97 -26.04
CA THR A 74 5.26 17.37 -26.40
C THR A 74 5.08 18.29 -25.20
N GLY A 75 4.85 17.75 -24.00
CA GLY A 75 4.60 18.52 -22.76
C GLY A 75 3.26 19.27 -22.73
N GLU A 76 2.41 19.10 -23.73
CA GLU A 76 1.12 19.80 -23.85
C GLU A 76 0.13 19.36 -22.75
N SER A 77 0.22 18.11 -22.31
CA SER A 77 -0.63 17.59 -21.24
C SER A 77 -0.35 18.28 -19.90
N PHE A 78 0.94 18.41 -19.53
CA PHE A 78 1.33 19.17 -18.35
C PHE A 78 0.90 20.64 -18.45
N LYS A 79 1.00 21.25 -19.64
CA LYS A 79 0.56 22.64 -19.84
C LYS A 79 -0.94 22.81 -19.60
N ARG A 80 -1.77 21.88 -20.05
CA ARG A 80 -3.22 21.91 -19.77
C ARG A 80 -3.51 21.70 -18.28
N PHE A 81 -2.80 20.77 -17.66
CA PHE A 81 -2.87 20.55 -16.22
C PHE A 81 -2.47 21.81 -15.45
N SER A 82 -1.38 22.46 -15.81
CA SER A 82 -0.88 23.64 -15.13
C SER A 82 -1.83 24.84 -15.27
N ILE A 83 -2.43 25.03 -16.45
CA ILE A 83 -3.48 26.03 -16.66
C ILE A 83 -4.68 25.76 -15.74
N PHE A 84 -5.11 24.49 -15.64
CA PHE A 84 -6.20 24.12 -14.75
C PHE A 84 -5.87 24.41 -13.28
N VAL A 85 -4.71 23.96 -12.79
CA VAL A 85 -4.29 24.17 -11.40
C VAL A 85 -4.14 25.66 -11.08
N ASN A 86 -3.50 26.43 -11.98
CA ASN A 86 -3.37 27.88 -11.86
C ASN A 86 -4.75 28.57 -11.74
N ASN A 87 -5.71 28.18 -12.58
CA ASN A 87 -7.06 28.74 -12.52
C ASN A 87 -7.76 28.40 -11.21
N VAL A 88 -7.56 27.20 -10.67
CA VAL A 88 -8.12 26.83 -9.37
C VAL A 88 -7.54 27.71 -8.27
N PHE A 89 -6.21 27.86 -8.19
CA PHE A 89 -5.57 28.71 -7.17
C PHE A 89 -5.98 30.19 -7.31
N ASN A 90 -6.12 30.70 -8.55
CA ASN A 90 -6.51 32.09 -8.79
C ASN A 90 -7.97 32.39 -8.43
N LEU A 91 -8.86 31.39 -8.54
CA LEU A 91 -10.29 31.53 -8.27
C LEU A 91 -10.69 31.07 -6.87
N HIS A 92 -9.76 30.45 -6.12
CA HIS A 92 -9.98 30.00 -4.75
C HIS A 92 -10.10 31.21 -3.82
N ASN A 93 -11.14 31.21 -2.97
CA ASN A 93 -11.45 32.37 -2.16
C ASN A 93 -10.42 32.58 -1.03
N ASN A 94 -9.81 31.51 -0.51
CA ASN A 94 -8.98 31.54 0.69
C ASN A 94 -7.80 30.56 0.62
N PRO A 95 -6.74 30.87 -0.14
CA PRO A 95 -5.58 29.99 -0.26
C PRO A 95 -4.87 29.73 1.08
N ARG A 96 -4.99 30.63 2.06
CA ARG A 96 -4.45 30.44 3.43
C ARG A 96 -5.25 29.48 4.31
N GLU A 97 -6.43 29.05 3.87
CA GLU A 97 -7.28 28.08 4.56
C GLU A 97 -7.23 26.69 3.91
N ILE A 98 -6.24 26.42 3.05
CA ILE A 98 -6.02 25.07 2.54
C ILE A 98 -5.62 24.18 3.72
N HIS A 99 -6.42 23.14 3.97
CA HIS A 99 -6.18 22.13 4.99
C HIS A 99 -5.42 20.94 4.42
N ALA A 100 -5.62 20.63 3.14
CA ALA A 100 -4.98 19.49 2.51
C ALA A 100 -4.60 19.81 1.06
N LEU A 101 -3.35 19.53 0.70
CA LEU A 101 -2.88 19.51 -0.68
C LEU A 101 -2.39 18.11 -1.02
N ARG A 102 -2.99 17.50 -2.05
CA ARG A 102 -2.48 16.31 -2.72
C ARG A 102 -2.17 16.68 -4.16
N LEU A 103 -0.90 16.63 -4.53
CA LEU A 103 -0.43 16.97 -5.87
C LEU A 103 0.42 15.83 -6.40
N SER A 104 -0.07 15.19 -7.47
CA SER A 104 0.69 14.22 -8.25
C SER A 104 0.83 14.74 -9.66
N CYS A 105 2.07 14.97 -10.11
CA CYS A 105 2.34 15.34 -11.48
C CYS A 105 3.78 15.03 -11.91
N GLY A 106 4.04 15.18 -13.19
CA GLY A 106 5.30 14.93 -13.85
C GLY A 106 6.04 16.22 -13.90
N HIS A 107 7.33 16.10 -13.64
CA HIS A 107 8.18 17.24 -13.44
C HIS A 107 9.39 17.09 -14.34
N SER A 108 9.59 18.07 -15.22
CA SER A 108 10.80 18.20 -16.02
C SER A 108 11.45 19.53 -15.69
N ASN A 109 12.63 19.47 -15.07
CA ASN A 109 13.46 20.64 -14.81
C ASN A 109 14.07 21.23 -16.09
N ASN A 110 13.95 20.54 -17.23
CA ASN A 110 14.32 21.09 -18.54
C ASN A 110 13.29 22.11 -19.04
N ASP A 111 12.10 22.14 -18.44
CA ASP A 111 11.09 23.16 -18.69
C ASP A 111 10.95 24.10 -17.47
N PRO A 112 11.50 25.34 -17.55
CA PRO A 112 11.40 26.32 -16.48
C PRO A 112 9.96 26.66 -16.08
N LEU A 113 8.98 26.53 -16.99
CA LEU A 113 7.58 26.79 -16.71
C LEU A 113 7.00 25.74 -15.76
N ASN A 114 7.45 24.48 -15.88
CA ASN A 114 6.96 23.39 -15.05
C ASN A 114 7.49 23.53 -13.62
N ALA A 115 8.78 23.82 -13.47
CA ALA A 115 9.38 24.02 -12.16
C ALA A 115 8.84 25.25 -11.42
N SER A 116 8.65 26.36 -12.13
CA SER A 116 8.06 27.57 -11.54
C SER A 116 6.59 27.38 -11.14
N SER A 117 5.81 26.63 -11.93
CA SER A 117 4.41 26.33 -11.63
C SER A 117 4.26 25.49 -10.35
N VAL A 118 5.00 24.37 -10.25
CA VAL A 118 4.96 23.51 -9.06
C VAL A 118 5.41 24.29 -7.82
N ALA A 119 6.49 25.08 -7.93
CA ALA A 119 6.95 25.94 -6.83
C ALA A 119 5.88 26.94 -6.37
N ALA A 120 5.13 27.53 -7.30
CA ALA A 120 4.06 28.47 -6.99
C ALA A 120 2.89 27.78 -6.27
N TRP A 121 2.45 26.60 -6.73
CA TRP A 121 1.36 25.84 -6.12
C TRP A 121 1.70 25.39 -4.70
N VAL A 122 2.90 24.84 -4.51
CA VAL A 122 3.39 24.42 -3.20
C VAL A 122 3.44 25.62 -2.25
N ARG A 123 3.99 26.76 -2.70
CA ARG A 123 4.04 27.97 -1.87
C ARG A 123 2.66 28.51 -1.52
N ALA A 124 1.71 28.45 -2.45
CA ALA A 124 0.34 28.92 -2.22
C ALA A 124 -0.40 28.06 -1.19
N ALA A 125 -0.13 26.75 -1.16
CA ALA A 125 -0.77 25.80 -0.26
C ALA A 125 -0.15 25.74 1.14
N ILE A 126 1.14 26.06 1.29
CA ILE A 126 1.79 26.05 2.61
C ILE A 126 1.28 27.24 3.44
N GLY A 127 0.25 26.95 4.23
CA GLY A 127 -0.40 27.87 5.17
C GLY A 127 -0.36 27.37 6.61
N PRO A 128 -0.81 28.21 7.57
CA PRO A 128 -0.84 27.87 9.00
C PRO A 128 -1.87 26.78 9.35
N ASN A 129 -2.83 26.53 8.47
CA ASN A 129 -3.90 25.55 8.67
C ASN A 129 -3.70 24.24 7.89
N LEU A 130 -2.52 24.05 7.28
CA LEU A 130 -2.22 22.85 6.52
C LEU A 130 -2.08 21.66 7.48
N GLU A 131 -2.93 20.65 7.27
CA GLU A 131 -3.01 19.41 8.03
C GLU A 131 -2.47 18.23 7.21
N GLU A 132 -2.58 18.26 5.89
CA GLU A 132 -2.10 17.21 5.00
C GLU A 132 -1.34 17.78 3.81
N PHE A 133 -0.14 17.26 3.57
CA PHE A 133 0.67 17.60 2.41
C PHE A 133 1.19 16.32 1.75
N ASP A 134 0.73 16.07 0.53
CA ASP A 134 1.17 14.96 -0.31
C ASP A 134 1.67 15.49 -1.66
N LEU A 135 2.95 15.29 -1.93
CA LEU A 135 3.61 15.72 -3.15
C LEU A 135 4.33 14.55 -3.79
N THR A 136 3.86 14.16 -4.97
CA THR A 136 4.45 13.11 -5.79
C THR A 136 4.89 13.72 -7.12
N LEU A 137 6.20 13.73 -7.38
CA LEU A 137 6.74 14.25 -8.63
C LEU A 137 7.46 13.17 -9.43
N PHE A 138 6.89 12.79 -10.58
CA PHE A 138 7.54 11.87 -11.50
C PHE A 138 8.58 12.62 -12.33
N CYS A 139 9.86 12.39 -12.07
CA CYS A 139 10.95 13.12 -12.68
C CYS A 139 12.10 12.18 -13.06
N ASN A 140 12.73 12.44 -14.22
CA ASN A 140 13.97 11.78 -14.65
C ASN A 140 15.23 12.62 -14.34
N ASP A 141 15.09 13.82 -13.78
CA ASP A 141 16.22 14.71 -13.43
C ASP A 141 16.69 14.45 -12.00
N ALA A 142 17.99 14.19 -11.85
CA ALA A 142 18.69 14.01 -10.58
C ALA A 142 18.67 15.25 -9.66
N ARG A 143 18.37 16.45 -10.18
CA ARG A 143 18.26 17.67 -9.35
C ARG A 143 16.96 17.77 -8.57
N GLY A 144 15.90 17.13 -9.05
CA GLY A 144 14.56 17.15 -8.47
C GLY A 144 14.00 18.54 -8.12
N PHE A 145 12.96 18.56 -7.30
CA PHE A 145 12.29 19.74 -6.75
C PHE A 145 12.58 19.87 -5.26
N VAL A 146 13.08 21.03 -4.83
CA VAL A 146 13.32 21.29 -3.40
C VAL A 146 12.07 21.88 -2.76
N VAL A 147 11.50 21.15 -1.79
CA VAL A 147 10.33 21.62 -1.05
C VAL A 147 10.72 22.81 -0.17
N PRO A 148 9.94 23.90 -0.18
CA PRO A 148 10.14 25.02 0.73
C PRO A 148 10.15 24.60 2.21
N HIS A 149 11.15 25.06 2.96
CA HIS A 149 11.36 24.69 4.38
C HIS A 149 10.23 25.11 5.32
N ASN A 150 9.38 26.06 4.92
CA ASN A 150 8.23 26.50 5.71
C ASN A 150 7.18 25.40 5.93
N ILE A 151 7.20 24.31 5.14
CA ILE A 151 6.37 23.12 5.41
C ILE A 151 6.69 22.50 6.79
N LEU A 152 7.96 22.57 7.21
CA LEU A 152 8.43 22.06 8.50
C LEU A 152 8.00 22.96 9.67
N SER A 153 7.47 24.14 9.37
CA SER A 153 6.94 25.08 10.37
C SER A 153 5.42 24.95 10.56
N CYS A 154 4.75 24.06 9.81
CA CYS A 154 3.30 23.86 9.89
C CYS A 154 2.95 23.04 11.15
N THR A 155 2.56 23.72 12.23
CA THR A 155 2.26 23.09 13.53
C THR A 155 1.03 22.18 13.52
N LYS A 156 0.10 22.39 12.58
CA LYS A 156 -1.10 21.55 12.39
C LYS A 156 -0.89 20.38 11.42
N LEU A 157 0.29 20.25 10.81
CA LEU A 157 0.57 19.20 9.84
C LEU A 157 0.49 17.83 10.52
N VAL A 158 -0.45 17.00 10.11
CA VAL A 158 -0.69 15.63 10.59
C VAL A 158 -0.06 14.61 9.67
N THR A 159 -0.09 14.86 8.36
CA THR A 159 0.40 13.95 7.33
C THR A 159 1.34 14.68 6.37
N LEU A 160 2.55 14.14 6.21
CA LEU A 160 3.54 14.59 5.23
C LEU A 160 3.96 13.42 4.36
N SER A 161 3.70 13.50 3.06
CA SER A 161 4.07 12.51 2.04
C SER A 161 4.85 13.19 0.92
N LEU A 162 6.07 12.74 0.68
CA LEU A 162 6.94 13.24 -0.38
C LEU A 162 7.51 12.05 -1.15
N SER A 163 7.32 12.03 -2.46
CA SER A 163 7.81 10.94 -3.30
C SER A 163 8.27 11.38 -4.70
N GLY A 164 9.13 10.56 -5.29
CA GLY A 164 9.71 10.80 -6.62
C GLY A 164 10.88 11.78 -6.57
N GLY A 165 10.99 12.66 -7.58
CA GLY A 165 12.06 13.65 -7.68
C GLY A 165 11.90 14.83 -6.73
N VAL A 166 11.61 14.58 -5.44
CA VAL A 166 11.36 15.59 -4.41
C VAL A 166 12.47 15.52 -3.36
N HIS A 167 13.04 16.68 -3.03
CA HIS A 167 14.09 16.80 -2.04
C HIS A 167 13.67 17.74 -0.91
N LEU A 168 13.96 17.34 0.32
CA LEU A 168 13.96 18.21 1.48
C LEU A 168 15.41 18.55 1.81
N LEU A 169 15.79 19.82 1.67
CA LEU A 169 17.08 20.31 2.13
C LEU A 169 16.89 21.05 3.45
N PRO A 170 17.04 20.38 4.61
CA PRO A 170 17.04 21.10 5.87
C PRO A 170 18.30 21.96 5.95
N LYS A 171 18.14 23.29 5.90
CA LYS A 171 19.19 24.18 6.39
C LYS A 171 19.24 23.98 7.91
N GLN A 172 20.33 23.37 8.39
CA GLN A 172 20.52 23.16 9.82
C GLN A 172 20.67 24.50 10.56
N PRO A 173 20.25 24.58 11.84
CA PRO A 173 19.42 23.59 12.55
C PRO A 173 17.92 23.79 12.28
N LEU A 174 17.15 22.68 12.22
CA LEU A 174 15.68 22.77 12.28
C LEU A 174 15.28 23.36 13.64
N THR A 175 14.75 24.57 13.64
CA THR A 175 14.30 25.27 14.85
C THR A 175 12.87 24.96 15.25
N VAL A 176 12.12 24.18 14.46
CA VAL A 176 10.68 23.96 14.65
C VAL A 176 10.37 22.48 14.84
N ASP A 177 9.49 22.19 15.81
CA ASP A 177 9.00 20.84 16.10
C ASP A 177 7.64 20.62 15.40
N LEU A 178 7.50 19.49 14.70
CA LEU A 178 6.27 19.07 14.03
C LEU A 178 5.38 18.31 15.01
N LEU A 179 4.81 19.06 15.96
CA LEU A 179 4.14 18.49 17.14
C LEU A 179 2.90 17.64 16.84
N SER A 180 2.22 17.90 15.71
CA SER A 180 0.98 17.20 15.32
C SER A 180 1.21 16.07 14.32
N LEU A 181 2.44 15.89 13.83
CA LEU A 181 2.71 14.96 12.73
C LEU A 181 2.61 13.52 13.22
N LYS A 182 1.67 12.78 12.63
CA LYS A 182 1.39 11.36 12.92
C LYS A 182 1.87 10.44 11.82
N THR A 183 1.84 10.92 10.57
CA THR A 183 2.21 10.13 9.39
C THR A 183 3.28 10.83 8.59
N LEU A 184 4.40 10.15 8.38
CA LEU A 184 5.51 10.62 7.54
C LEU A 184 5.80 9.56 6.48
N SER A 185 5.68 9.93 5.21
CA SER A 185 6.03 9.09 4.06
C SER A 185 7.08 9.80 3.21
N LEU A 186 8.25 9.19 3.08
CA LEU A 186 9.39 9.76 2.37
C LEU A 186 9.98 8.71 1.43
N ASP A 187 9.88 8.94 0.12
CA ASP A 187 10.67 8.23 -0.88
C ASP A 187 11.71 9.19 -1.44
N ILE A 188 12.86 9.28 -0.77
CA ILE A 188 13.89 10.29 -1.04
C ILE A 188 15.26 9.61 -1.05
N ASP A 189 16.08 9.95 -2.05
CA ASP A 189 17.40 9.35 -2.28
C ASP A 189 18.49 9.75 -1.27
N ASP A 190 18.14 10.54 -0.25
CA ASP A 190 19.08 11.04 0.76
C ASP A 190 18.60 10.72 2.17
N VAL A 191 19.49 10.14 2.98
CA VAL A 191 19.21 9.55 4.30
C VAL A 191 19.73 10.45 5.43
N ASP A 192 20.60 11.41 5.13
CA ASP A 192 21.40 12.14 6.12
C ASP A 192 20.57 12.99 7.12
N TRP A 193 19.27 13.13 6.89
CA TRP A 193 18.37 13.99 7.63
C TRP A 193 17.23 13.27 8.38
N ILE A 194 17.10 11.94 8.24
CA ILE A 194 15.98 11.20 8.86
C ILE A 194 15.99 11.35 10.37
N ASP A 195 17.13 11.12 11.03
CA ASP A 195 17.24 11.26 12.48
C ASP A 195 16.94 12.70 12.93
N GLY A 196 17.35 13.68 12.11
CA GLY A 196 17.07 15.10 12.32
C GLY A 196 15.58 15.41 12.26
N ILE A 197 14.81 14.76 11.39
CA ILE A 197 13.35 14.99 11.29
C ILE A 197 12.57 14.12 12.27
N LEU A 198 12.96 12.86 12.48
CA LEU A 198 12.31 11.97 13.45
C LEU A 198 12.44 12.50 14.88
N SER A 199 13.59 13.08 15.24
CA SER A 199 13.76 13.74 16.54
C SER A 199 12.83 14.95 16.75
N LYS A 200 12.24 15.47 15.67
CA LYS A 200 11.33 16.63 15.65
C LYS A 200 9.85 16.26 15.53
N CYS A 201 9.53 14.97 15.48
CA CYS A 201 8.16 14.46 15.33
C CYS A 201 7.76 13.61 16.54
N PRO A 202 7.41 14.22 17.70
CA PRO A 202 7.17 13.47 18.94
C PRO A 202 5.94 12.55 18.88
N GLN A 203 4.95 12.87 18.05
CA GLN A 203 3.67 12.13 17.95
C GLN A 203 3.60 11.17 16.76
N ILE A 204 4.73 10.84 16.12
CA ILE A 204 4.72 10.00 14.93
C ILE A 204 4.22 8.58 15.24
N GLU A 205 3.20 8.14 14.49
CA GLU A 205 2.62 6.80 14.63
C GLU A 205 2.93 5.91 13.43
N THR A 206 3.05 6.52 12.24
CA THR A 206 3.33 5.82 10.97
C THR A 206 4.51 6.46 10.26
N LEU A 207 5.52 5.65 9.94
CA LEU A 207 6.68 6.03 9.13
C LEU A 207 6.75 5.11 7.92
N SER A 208 6.72 5.69 6.73
CA SER A 208 7.01 5.02 5.46
C SER A 208 8.22 5.67 4.83
N ALA A 209 9.21 4.87 4.49
CA ALA A 209 10.56 5.37 4.30
C ALA A 209 11.26 4.53 3.25
N CYS A 210 11.60 5.12 2.11
CA CYS A 210 12.29 4.46 1.02
C CYS A 210 13.58 5.22 0.69
N PHE A 211 14.72 4.53 0.80
CA PHE A 211 16.02 5.17 0.88
C PHE A 211 17.10 4.53 0.00
N THR A 212 18.04 5.36 -0.42
CA THR A 212 19.30 4.96 -1.04
C THR A 212 20.44 5.20 -0.04
N LEU A 213 20.83 4.16 0.71
CA LEU A 213 21.82 4.27 1.79
C LEU A 213 23.26 4.30 1.28
N ARG A 214 23.94 5.44 1.24
CA ARG A 214 25.37 5.49 0.84
C ARG A 214 26.33 4.90 1.89
N GLN A 215 25.92 4.91 3.15
CA GLN A 215 26.68 4.39 4.30
C GLN A 215 25.74 3.66 5.28
N PRO A 216 26.25 2.83 6.20
CA PRO A 216 25.46 2.25 7.29
C PRO A 216 24.86 3.35 8.18
N VAL A 217 23.56 3.26 8.48
CA VAL A 217 22.85 4.25 9.31
C VAL A 217 22.08 3.56 10.42
N ARG A 218 22.27 4.07 11.65
CA ARG A 218 21.46 3.68 12.80
C ARG A 218 20.21 4.53 12.82
N VAL A 219 19.04 3.93 12.62
CA VAL A 219 17.77 4.65 12.67
C VAL A 219 17.14 4.43 14.03
N CYS A 220 17.25 5.44 14.89
CA CYS A 220 16.59 5.42 16.20
C CYS A 220 15.12 5.82 16.02
N LEU A 221 14.21 4.85 16.15
CA LEU A 221 12.79 5.11 15.94
C LEU A 221 12.13 5.66 17.22
N PRO A 222 11.22 6.64 17.11
CA PRO A 222 10.47 7.14 18.24
C PRO A 222 9.64 6.05 18.92
N LEU A 223 9.53 6.12 20.26
CA LEU A 223 8.74 5.16 21.05
C LEU A 223 7.24 5.18 20.70
N THR A 224 6.75 6.28 20.14
CA THR A 224 5.37 6.48 19.70
C THR A 224 5.03 5.74 18.41
N LEU A 225 6.04 5.26 17.67
CA LEU A 225 5.86 4.65 16.37
C LEU A 225 5.17 3.28 16.46
N LYS A 226 4.03 3.15 15.78
CA LYS A 226 3.21 1.94 15.73
C LYS A 226 3.38 1.16 14.43
N LYS A 227 3.60 1.86 13.32
CA LYS A 227 3.73 1.27 11.96
C LYS A 227 5.00 1.77 11.29
N LEU A 228 5.81 0.82 10.80
CA LEU A 228 7.01 1.11 10.02
C LEU A 228 6.94 0.43 8.67
N LYS A 229 7.11 1.19 7.58
CA LYS A 229 7.39 0.67 6.24
C LYS A 229 8.75 1.17 5.83
N PHE A 230 9.63 0.24 5.49
CA PHE A 230 11.02 0.54 5.20
C PHE A 230 11.43 -0.15 3.91
N ALA A 231 11.92 0.63 2.95
CA ALA A 231 12.41 0.16 1.68
C ALA A 231 13.85 0.65 1.43
N ILE A 232 14.74 -0.23 0.97
CA ILE A 232 16.12 0.16 0.62
C ILE A 232 16.39 -0.20 -0.84
N LYS A 233 16.85 0.80 -1.61
CA LYS A 233 17.12 0.72 -3.05
C LYS A 233 18.60 0.44 -3.40
N ASN A 234 19.54 0.44 -2.45
CA ASN A 234 20.98 0.43 -2.74
C ASN A 234 21.59 -0.99 -2.94
N GLN A 235 22.67 -1.08 -3.71
CA GLN A 235 23.53 -2.27 -3.83
C GLN A 235 24.73 -2.31 -2.86
N VAL A 236 25.01 -1.26 -2.09
CA VAL A 236 26.16 -1.22 -1.16
C VAL A 236 25.78 -1.74 0.24
N ALA A 237 26.75 -2.32 0.94
CA ALA A 237 26.59 -2.81 2.31
C ALA A 237 26.13 -1.70 3.26
N ALA A 238 24.92 -1.85 3.80
CA ALA A 238 24.42 -1.03 4.88
C ALA A 238 23.98 -1.89 6.06
N ALA A 239 24.00 -1.26 7.24
CA ALA A 239 23.45 -1.84 8.45
C ALA A 239 22.32 -0.94 8.92
N VAL A 240 21.19 -1.52 9.26
CA VAL A 240 20.05 -0.83 9.87
C VAL A 240 19.75 -1.52 11.19
N GLU A 241 19.86 -0.75 12.27
CA GLU A 241 19.50 -1.16 13.62
C GLU A 241 18.12 -0.58 13.93
N ILE A 242 17.12 -1.45 14.08
CA ILE A 242 15.74 -1.05 14.37
C ILE A 242 15.49 -1.28 15.86
N HIS A 243 15.42 -0.18 16.61
CA HIS A 243 15.04 -0.19 18.02
C HIS A 243 13.67 0.47 18.17
N ALA A 244 12.62 -0.35 18.33
CA ALA A 244 11.30 0.18 18.62
C ALA A 244 10.51 -0.79 19.50
N GLN A 245 10.09 -0.31 20.66
CA GLN A 245 9.34 -1.10 21.64
C GLN A 245 7.82 -1.02 21.43
N GLY A 246 7.32 -0.01 20.70
CA GLY A 246 5.89 0.20 20.44
C GLY A 246 5.37 -0.30 19.09
N LEU A 247 6.21 -0.90 18.24
CA LEU A 247 5.81 -1.31 16.89
C LEU A 247 4.81 -2.46 16.93
N THR A 248 3.73 -2.27 16.16
CA THR A 248 2.67 -3.26 15.92
C THR A 248 2.72 -3.83 14.51
N TYR A 249 3.24 -3.05 13.56
CA TYR A 249 3.35 -3.39 12.15
C TYR A 249 4.74 -3.02 11.62
N ILE A 250 5.36 -3.93 10.86
CA ILE A 250 6.59 -3.67 10.13
C ILE A 250 6.53 -4.25 8.72
N SER A 251 6.91 -3.44 7.73
CA SER A 251 7.13 -3.89 6.36
C SER A 251 8.56 -3.59 5.97
N ILE A 252 9.29 -4.60 5.51
CA ILE A 252 10.66 -4.47 5.02
C ILE A 252 10.67 -4.88 3.55
N ALA A 253 10.91 -3.92 2.66
CA ALA A 253 11.20 -4.16 1.25
C ALA A 253 12.69 -3.92 1.01
N HIS A 254 13.38 -4.85 0.37
CA HIS A 254 14.84 -4.74 0.25
C HIS A 254 15.35 -5.37 -1.04
N ALA A 255 16.22 -4.66 -1.75
CA ALA A 255 16.94 -5.18 -2.89
C ALA A 255 18.41 -4.71 -2.83
N ALA A 256 19.27 -5.40 -2.08
CA ALA A 256 20.71 -5.10 -2.02
C ALA A 256 21.60 -6.31 -2.23
N SER A 257 22.86 -6.05 -2.61
CA SER A 257 23.87 -7.08 -2.86
C SER A 257 24.55 -7.58 -1.56
N ARG A 258 24.66 -6.71 -0.54
CA ARG A 258 25.23 -7.02 0.77
C ARG A 258 24.51 -6.27 1.90
N PHE A 259 24.21 -6.90 3.03
CA PHE A 259 23.51 -6.23 4.14
C PHE A 259 23.63 -6.94 5.49
N SER A 260 23.69 -6.17 6.59
CA SER A 260 23.59 -6.71 7.94
C SER A 260 22.41 -6.11 8.70
N TYR A 261 21.44 -6.93 9.09
CA TYR A 261 20.36 -6.53 9.97
C TYR A 261 20.72 -6.86 11.40
N ARG A 262 20.65 -5.86 12.29
CA ARG A 262 20.56 -6.08 13.74
C ARG A 262 19.15 -5.74 14.18
N VAL A 263 18.28 -6.75 14.09
CA VAL A 263 16.92 -6.66 14.60
C VAL A 263 16.92 -7.27 16.00
N SER A 264 16.61 -6.46 16.99
CA SER A 264 16.37 -6.95 18.36
C SER A 264 15.05 -7.74 18.37
N GLU A 265 14.84 -8.65 19.33
CA GLU A 265 13.56 -9.38 19.42
C GLU A 265 12.36 -8.41 19.45
N MET A 266 11.44 -8.57 18.50
CA MET A 266 10.29 -7.70 18.31
C MET A 266 9.06 -8.33 18.97
N ASN A 267 8.94 -8.15 20.29
CA ASN A 267 7.91 -8.84 21.08
C ASN A 267 6.48 -8.29 20.88
N ASN A 268 6.33 -7.05 20.43
CA ASN A 268 5.03 -6.38 20.34
C ASN A 268 4.48 -6.29 18.90
N VAL A 269 5.27 -6.74 17.91
CA VAL A 269 4.88 -6.68 16.50
C VAL A 269 3.88 -7.79 16.22
N ARG A 270 2.69 -7.40 15.75
CA ARG A 270 1.62 -8.34 15.38
C ARG A 270 1.67 -8.71 13.92
N GLU A 271 2.01 -7.75 13.06
CA GLU A 271 2.01 -7.95 11.62
C GLU A 271 3.36 -7.62 10.99
N VAL A 272 3.85 -8.54 10.15
CA VAL A 272 5.12 -8.41 9.44
C VAL A 272 4.93 -8.70 7.97
N SER A 273 5.48 -7.83 7.13
CA SER A 273 5.53 -7.98 5.68
C SER A 273 6.98 -7.92 5.20
N LEU A 274 7.47 -8.99 4.58
CA LEU A 274 8.86 -9.10 4.10
C LEU A 274 8.89 -9.25 2.58
N ASN A 275 9.52 -8.30 1.88
CA ASN A 275 9.78 -8.35 0.45
C ASN A 275 11.26 -8.08 0.16
N MET A 276 12.12 -9.03 0.52
CA MET A 276 13.57 -8.86 0.58
C MET A 276 14.28 -9.78 -0.41
N TYR A 277 15.25 -9.28 -1.16
CA TYR A 277 16.12 -10.06 -2.02
C TYR A 277 17.59 -9.72 -1.73
N ALA A 278 18.44 -10.75 -1.69
CA ALA A 278 19.88 -10.59 -1.76
C ALA A 278 20.51 -11.61 -2.70
N THR A 279 21.41 -11.14 -3.56
CA THR A 279 22.09 -12.00 -4.55
C THR A 279 23.22 -12.82 -3.94
N HIS A 280 23.97 -12.23 -2.99
CA HIS A 280 25.21 -12.77 -2.45
C HIS A 280 25.24 -12.99 -0.93
N GLU A 281 24.16 -12.64 -0.21
CA GLU A 281 24.10 -12.82 1.24
C GLU A 281 23.63 -14.23 1.63
N PRO A 282 24.18 -14.80 2.72
CA PRO A 282 23.72 -16.06 3.25
C PRO A 282 22.28 -15.93 3.77
N ILE A 283 21.53 -17.02 3.64
CA ILE A 283 20.14 -17.10 4.13
C ILE A 283 20.02 -16.83 5.63
N ASP A 284 21.10 -17.00 6.40
CA ASP A 284 21.17 -16.78 7.85
C ASP A 284 20.68 -15.38 8.27
N VAL A 285 20.87 -14.36 7.43
CA VAL A 285 20.36 -13.01 7.69
C VAL A 285 18.83 -13.01 7.75
N LEU A 286 18.19 -13.64 6.76
CA LEU A 286 16.74 -13.75 6.71
C LEU A 286 16.21 -14.64 7.85
N ILE A 287 16.91 -15.74 8.18
CA ILE A 287 16.53 -16.58 9.32
C ILE A 287 16.61 -15.81 10.64
N LYS A 288 17.62 -14.96 10.85
CA LYS A 288 17.70 -14.09 12.05
C LYS A 288 16.51 -13.13 12.13
N ILE A 289 16.06 -12.58 11.01
CA ILE A 289 14.86 -11.72 10.98
C ILE A 289 13.63 -12.54 11.36
N LEU A 290 13.43 -13.71 10.76
CA LEU A 290 12.33 -14.61 11.09
C LEU A 290 12.32 -15.01 12.58
N ILE A 291 13.49 -15.26 13.17
CA ILE A 291 13.62 -15.52 14.61
C ILE A 291 13.18 -14.30 15.42
N ALA A 292 13.59 -13.09 15.03
CA ALA A 292 13.23 -11.87 15.73
C ALA A 292 11.72 -11.56 15.67
N VAL A 293 11.02 -12.04 14.63
CA VAL A 293 9.57 -11.82 14.42
C VAL A 293 8.68 -13.04 14.70
N ARG A 294 9.22 -14.10 15.32
CA ARG A 294 8.50 -15.38 15.56
C ARG A 294 7.21 -15.29 16.40
N ARG A 295 7.00 -14.17 17.11
CA ARG A 295 5.83 -13.93 17.97
C ARG A 295 4.66 -13.21 17.28
N THR A 296 4.79 -12.97 15.98
CA THR A 296 3.78 -12.29 15.17
C THR A 296 2.52 -13.13 14.98
N GLU A 297 1.42 -12.44 14.75
CA GLU A 297 0.10 -13.01 14.45
C GLU A 297 -0.12 -13.10 12.93
N ILE A 298 0.45 -12.17 12.17
CA ILE A 298 0.33 -12.09 10.71
C ILE A 298 1.73 -11.99 10.10
N LEU A 299 2.04 -12.92 9.19
CA LEU A 299 3.30 -12.92 8.43
C LEU A 299 3.01 -13.00 6.94
N ALA A 300 3.46 -11.99 6.20
CA ALA A 300 3.44 -11.95 4.75
C ALA A 300 4.87 -12.07 4.20
N LEU A 301 5.12 -13.13 3.42
CA LEU A 301 6.36 -13.37 2.70
C LEU A 301 6.12 -13.15 1.21
N HIS A 302 6.65 -12.03 0.69
CA HIS A 302 6.51 -11.66 -0.71
C HIS A 302 7.54 -12.38 -1.61
N ARG A 303 7.32 -12.29 -2.92
CA ARG A 303 8.04 -13.02 -3.98
C ARG A 303 9.56 -13.04 -3.82
N PHE A 304 10.15 -11.90 -3.46
CA PHE A 304 11.59 -11.77 -3.38
C PHE A 304 12.15 -12.54 -2.18
N THR A 305 11.42 -12.50 -1.06
CA THR A 305 11.78 -13.19 0.18
C THR A 305 11.69 -14.69 -0.02
N THR A 306 10.62 -15.18 -0.62
CA THR A 306 10.43 -16.61 -0.89
C THR A 306 11.42 -17.12 -1.93
N LYS A 307 11.70 -16.36 -3.00
CA LYS A 307 12.78 -16.66 -3.95
C LYS A 307 14.14 -16.80 -3.25
N TRP A 308 14.44 -15.93 -2.29
CA TRP A 308 15.66 -16.03 -1.51
C TRP A 308 15.68 -17.27 -0.61
N LEU A 309 14.58 -17.58 0.08
CA LEU A 309 14.48 -18.78 0.92
C LEU A 309 14.62 -20.09 0.12
N LEU A 310 14.03 -20.14 -1.08
CA LEU A 310 14.05 -21.30 -1.97
C LEU A 310 15.45 -21.60 -2.55
N ARG A 311 16.38 -20.64 -2.53
CA ARG A 311 17.78 -20.88 -2.93
C ARG A 311 18.55 -21.74 -1.93
N ALA A 312 18.12 -21.81 -0.67
CA ALA A 312 18.76 -22.68 0.31
C ALA A 312 18.22 -24.10 0.19
N GLN A 313 19.12 -25.09 0.28
CA GLN A 313 18.77 -26.50 0.10
C GLN A 313 17.72 -27.00 1.11
N VAL A 314 17.63 -26.43 2.32
CA VAL A 314 16.46 -26.49 3.24
C VAL A 314 16.56 -25.33 4.25
N PRO A 315 15.68 -24.31 4.22
CA PRO A 315 15.68 -23.28 5.26
C PRO A 315 15.23 -23.83 6.61
N VAL A 316 16.01 -23.58 7.67
CA VAL A 316 15.62 -23.92 9.05
C VAL A 316 14.76 -22.79 9.60
N PHE A 317 13.44 -22.96 9.49
CA PHE A 317 12.47 -21.99 10.00
C PHE A 317 12.37 -22.03 11.54
N PRO A 318 12.15 -20.89 12.20
CA PRO A 318 11.79 -20.84 13.61
C PRO A 318 10.37 -21.36 13.85
N GLU A 319 10.06 -21.74 15.09
CA GLU A 319 8.70 -22.12 15.48
C GLU A 319 7.81 -20.88 15.63
N PHE A 320 6.64 -20.90 14.97
CA PHE A 320 5.65 -19.83 14.99
C PHE A 320 4.43 -20.27 15.81
N HIS A 321 4.46 -19.99 17.12
CA HIS A 321 3.40 -20.41 18.05
C HIS A 321 2.18 -19.47 18.09
N HIS A 322 2.33 -18.24 17.62
CA HIS A 322 1.30 -17.20 17.66
C HIS A 322 0.75 -16.84 16.28
N LEU A 323 1.29 -17.41 15.21
CA LEU A 323 0.91 -17.07 13.85
C LEU A 323 -0.49 -17.58 13.54
N ILE A 324 -1.38 -16.65 13.24
CA ILE A 324 -2.79 -16.84 12.89
C ILE A 324 -2.97 -16.80 11.38
N ARG A 325 -2.31 -15.86 10.70
CA ARG A 325 -2.40 -15.67 9.25
C ARG A 325 -1.03 -15.71 8.60
N LEU A 326 -0.90 -16.54 7.56
CA LEU A 326 0.29 -16.66 6.74
C LEU A 326 -0.04 -16.36 5.29
N GLU A 327 0.62 -15.35 4.72
CA GLU A 327 0.57 -15.05 3.29
C GLU A 327 1.91 -15.35 2.64
N VAL A 328 1.91 -16.11 1.56
CA VAL A 328 3.13 -16.51 0.85
C VAL A 328 2.94 -16.27 -0.64
N VAL A 329 3.71 -15.35 -1.19
CA VAL A 329 3.83 -15.15 -2.63
C VAL A 329 5.05 -15.93 -3.11
N LEU A 330 4.85 -16.94 -3.94
CA LEU A 330 5.91 -17.81 -4.46
C LEU A 330 6.25 -17.43 -5.91
N PRO A 331 7.55 -17.36 -6.28
CA PRO A 331 7.94 -17.18 -7.67
C PRO A 331 7.59 -18.39 -8.54
N TRP A 332 7.58 -19.58 -7.94
CA TRP A 332 7.08 -20.82 -8.53
C TRP A 332 6.60 -21.73 -7.40
N PHE A 333 5.66 -22.63 -7.72
CA PHE A 333 5.12 -23.54 -6.72
C PHE A 333 6.21 -24.49 -6.20
N ASN A 334 6.35 -24.57 -4.87
CA ASN A 334 7.26 -25.50 -4.22
C ASN A 334 6.61 -26.10 -2.98
N SER A 335 6.22 -27.36 -3.07
CA SER A 335 5.53 -28.03 -1.97
C SER A 335 6.43 -28.33 -0.78
N SER A 336 7.69 -28.69 -1.00
CA SER A 336 8.60 -29.07 0.10
C SER A 336 8.86 -27.88 1.02
N PHE A 337 9.05 -26.70 0.42
CA PHE A 337 9.12 -25.41 1.09
C PHE A 337 7.85 -25.10 1.90
N LEU A 338 6.68 -25.17 1.26
CA LEU A 338 5.41 -24.88 1.92
C LEU A 338 5.17 -25.81 3.12
N MET A 339 5.36 -27.12 2.95
CA MET A 339 5.15 -28.07 4.04
C MET A 339 6.18 -27.90 5.16
N SER A 340 7.43 -27.56 4.82
CA SER A 340 8.46 -27.25 5.82
C SER A 340 8.07 -26.02 6.66
N LEU A 341 7.56 -24.95 6.02
CA LEU A 341 7.09 -23.75 6.72
C LEU A 341 5.84 -24.04 7.57
N LEU A 342 4.83 -24.68 7.00
CA LEU A 342 3.58 -25.03 7.69
C LEU A 342 3.83 -25.93 8.91
N SER A 343 4.86 -26.79 8.87
CA SER A 343 5.26 -27.63 10.01
C SER A 343 5.69 -26.85 11.25
N LYS A 344 6.00 -25.55 11.09
CA LYS A 344 6.41 -24.65 12.17
C LYS A 344 5.27 -23.75 12.68
N CYS A 345 4.16 -23.71 11.97
CA CYS A 345 3.00 -22.91 12.34
C CYS A 345 2.07 -23.77 13.21
N HIS A 346 1.80 -23.35 14.45
CA HIS A 346 1.04 -24.20 15.40
C HIS A 346 -0.44 -23.82 15.55
N LYS A 347 -0.79 -22.56 15.28
CA LYS A 347 -2.13 -22.00 15.48
C LYS A 347 -2.67 -21.31 14.22
N LEU A 348 -2.19 -21.73 13.05
CA LEU A 348 -2.52 -21.10 11.78
C LEU A 348 -4.00 -21.30 11.46
N GLN A 349 -4.73 -20.20 11.27
CA GLN A 349 -6.15 -20.17 10.95
C GLN A 349 -6.41 -19.77 9.50
N GLU A 350 -5.57 -18.90 8.94
CA GLU A 350 -5.69 -18.38 7.59
C GLU A 350 -4.39 -18.63 6.80
N LEU A 351 -4.51 -19.26 5.64
CA LEU A 351 -3.40 -19.45 4.72
C LEU A 351 -3.74 -18.82 3.36
N LYS A 352 -2.89 -17.90 2.88
CA LYS A 352 -2.96 -17.39 1.51
C LYS A 352 -1.68 -17.77 0.77
N ILE A 353 -1.83 -18.39 -0.40
CA ILE A 353 -0.76 -18.71 -1.34
C ILE A 353 -1.04 -17.94 -2.63
N GLU A 354 -0.02 -17.30 -3.17
CA GLU A 354 -0.09 -16.59 -4.45
C GLU A 354 1.11 -16.98 -5.31
N ILE A 355 0.89 -17.25 -6.59
CA ILE A 355 1.94 -17.58 -7.55
C ILE A 355 2.19 -16.36 -8.45
N ASP A 356 3.41 -15.83 -8.40
CA ASP A 356 3.88 -14.70 -9.24
C ASP A 356 5.02 -15.21 -10.13
N GLU A 357 4.67 -15.71 -11.32
CA GLU A 357 5.54 -16.57 -12.13
C GLU A 357 6.91 -16.00 -12.51
N GLU A 358 7.95 -16.78 -12.18
CA GLU A 358 9.24 -16.81 -12.86
C GLU A 358 9.59 -18.26 -13.24
N LEU A 359 10.40 -18.46 -14.29
CA LEU A 359 10.84 -19.80 -14.69
C LEU A 359 11.58 -20.51 -13.53
N PRO A 360 11.16 -21.73 -13.13
CA PRO A 360 11.77 -22.42 -12.00
C PRO A 360 13.21 -22.83 -12.34
N ILE A 361 14.12 -22.66 -11.37
CA ILE A 361 15.51 -23.11 -11.50
C ILE A 361 15.59 -24.64 -11.36
N VAL A 362 14.69 -25.25 -10.58
CA VAL A 362 14.62 -26.69 -10.33
C VAL A 362 13.16 -27.12 -10.15
N SER A 363 12.70 -28.10 -10.93
CA SER A 363 11.42 -28.78 -10.72
C SER A 363 11.59 -29.81 -9.60
N GLN A 364 10.95 -29.61 -8.44
CA GLN A 364 10.85 -30.63 -7.39
C GLN A 364 9.43 -31.18 -7.38
N SER A 365 9.30 -32.50 -7.40
CA SER A 365 8.01 -33.19 -7.33
C SER A 365 7.42 -33.17 -5.92
N TRP A 366 6.09 -33.22 -5.83
CA TRP A 366 5.36 -33.38 -4.58
C TRP A 366 5.88 -34.57 -3.76
N MET A 367 6.16 -34.30 -2.49
CA MET A 367 6.44 -35.32 -1.48
C MET A 367 5.43 -35.17 -0.34
N LYS A 368 4.63 -36.22 -0.12
CA LYS A 368 3.68 -36.26 1.00
C LYS A 368 4.44 -36.07 2.33
N PRO A 369 3.98 -35.19 3.23
CA PRO A 369 4.61 -34.99 4.53
C PRO A 369 4.73 -36.29 5.30
N ARG A 370 5.89 -36.50 5.95
CA ARG A 370 6.12 -37.69 6.80
C ARG A 370 5.31 -37.67 8.10
N ARG A 371 4.88 -36.48 8.54
CA ARG A 371 4.08 -36.28 9.76
C ARG A 371 2.88 -35.42 9.39
N ASP A 372 1.72 -35.73 9.98
CA ASP A 372 0.54 -34.90 9.84
C ASP A 372 0.80 -33.53 10.48
N LEU A 373 0.29 -32.48 9.85
CA LEU A 373 0.45 -31.09 10.26
C LEU A 373 -0.70 -30.70 11.20
N PRO A 374 -0.46 -30.51 12.51
CA PRO A 374 -1.54 -30.23 13.46
C PRO A 374 -2.29 -28.93 13.17
N CYS A 375 -1.62 -27.95 12.56
CA CYS A 375 -2.25 -26.68 12.16
C CYS A 375 -3.36 -26.86 11.14
N LEU A 376 -3.19 -27.77 10.17
CA LEU A 376 -4.20 -28.05 9.15
C LEU A 376 -5.44 -28.69 9.78
N ALA A 377 -5.25 -29.66 10.67
CA ALA A 377 -6.35 -30.40 11.27
C ALA A 377 -7.13 -29.58 12.31
N SER A 378 -6.44 -28.80 13.13
CA SER A 378 -7.02 -28.26 14.37
C SER A 378 -7.27 -26.76 14.38
N TYR A 379 -6.82 -26.01 13.36
CA TYR A 379 -6.90 -24.54 13.38
C TYR A 379 -7.26 -23.90 12.05
N LEU A 380 -6.81 -24.48 10.92
CA LEU A 380 -7.04 -23.88 9.61
C LEU A 380 -8.53 -23.81 9.27
N SER A 381 -9.04 -22.59 9.09
CA SER A 381 -10.45 -22.30 8.76
C SER A 381 -10.61 -21.67 7.39
N TYR A 382 -9.59 -20.93 6.92
CA TYR A 382 -9.59 -20.23 5.64
C TYR A 382 -8.35 -20.56 4.82
N PHE A 383 -8.55 -20.87 3.53
CA PHE A 383 -7.47 -21.09 2.58
C PHE A 383 -7.74 -20.35 1.28
N HIS A 384 -6.78 -19.56 0.80
CA HIS A 384 -6.86 -18.84 -0.47
C HIS A 384 -5.66 -19.17 -1.35
N PHE A 385 -5.92 -19.65 -2.57
CA PHE A 385 -4.91 -19.91 -3.58
C PHE A 385 -5.13 -18.98 -4.77
N VAL A 386 -4.17 -18.09 -5.03
CA VAL A 386 -4.17 -17.16 -6.17
C VAL A 386 -3.20 -17.65 -7.25
N GLY A 387 -3.65 -17.69 -8.51
CA GLY A 387 -2.83 -18.15 -9.64
C GLY A 387 -2.78 -19.67 -9.75
N TYR A 388 -3.87 -20.35 -9.42
CA TYR A 388 -3.95 -21.82 -9.46
C TYR A 388 -4.08 -22.32 -10.90
N ARG A 389 -3.23 -23.28 -11.28
CA ARG A 389 -3.22 -23.90 -12.63
C ARG A 389 -3.73 -25.33 -12.66
N GLY A 390 -3.87 -25.95 -11.49
CA GLY A 390 -4.27 -27.36 -11.41
C GLY A 390 -3.19 -28.32 -11.91
N ILE A 391 -1.91 -27.90 -11.92
CA ILE A 391 -0.80 -28.82 -12.16
C ILE A 391 -0.74 -29.86 -11.02
N HIS A 392 0.01 -30.94 -11.24
CA HIS A 392 0.00 -32.10 -10.35
C HIS A 392 0.28 -31.73 -8.89
N ASP A 393 1.35 -30.99 -8.61
CA ASP A 393 1.77 -30.70 -7.24
C ASP A 393 0.82 -29.71 -6.53
N GLU A 394 0.31 -28.70 -7.26
CA GLU A 394 -0.71 -27.78 -6.76
C GLU A 394 -1.97 -28.55 -6.36
N SER A 395 -2.45 -29.45 -7.23
CA SER A 395 -3.60 -30.32 -6.98
C SER A 395 -3.40 -31.24 -5.79
N LYS A 396 -2.19 -31.76 -5.59
CA LYS A 396 -1.87 -32.62 -4.44
C LYS A 396 -1.90 -31.85 -3.11
N ILE A 397 -1.39 -30.61 -3.08
CA ILE A 397 -1.47 -29.76 -1.89
C ILE A 397 -2.91 -29.38 -1.57
N VAL A 398 -3.66 -28.90 -2.57
CA VAL A 398 -5.06 -28.50 -2.37
C VAL A 398 -5.86 -29.70 -1.86
N GLY A 399 -5.71 -30.86 -2.49
CA GLY A 399 -6.36 -32.10 -2.04
C GLY A 399 -5.96 -32.51 -0.62
N TYR A 400 -4.67 -32.40 -0.27
CA TYR A 400 -4.20 -32.71 1.08
C TYR A 400 -4.76 -31.75 2.13
N ILE A 401 -4.85 -30.45 1.83
CA ILE A 401 -5.44 -29.45 2.73
C ILE A 401 -6.94 -29.69 2.88
N LEU A 402 -7.67 -29.97 1.79
CA LEU A 402 -9.10 -30.29 1.83
C LEU A 402 -9.37 -31.54 2.67
N GLU A 403 -8.56 -32.59 2.48
CA GLU A 403 -8.72 -33.87 3.20
C GLU A 403 -8.39 -33.75 4.69
N ARG A 404 -7.36 -32.98 5.04
CA ARG A 404 -6.88 -32.85 6.43
C ARG A 404 -7.49 -31.67 7.20
N GLY A 405 -8.06 -30.69 6.51
CA GLY A 405 -8.65 -29.48 7.07
C GLY A 405 -10.01 -29.72 7.73
N LEU A 406 -10.04 -30.28 8.94
CA LEU A 406 -11.29 -30.65 9.61
C LEU A 406 -12.13 -29.44 10.06
N LEU A 407 -11.50 -28.28 10.27
CA LEU A 407 -12.16 -27.03 10.62
C LEU A 407 -12.27 -26.03 9.45
N LEU A 408 -11.88 -26.46 8.23
CA LEU A 408 -11.89 -25.59 7.06
C LEU A 408 -13.34 -25.21 6.72
N SER A 409 -13.64 -23.91 6.74
CA SER A 409 -14.96 -23.37 6.39
C SER A 409 -15.00 -22.85 4.96
N THR A 410 -13.90 -22.24 4.51
CA THR A 410 -13.86 -21.55 3.22
C THR A 410 -12.54 -21.82 2.51
N ILE A 411 -12.63 -22.24 1.25
CA ILE A 411 -11.51 -22.24 0.33
C ILE A 411 -11.85 -21.33 -0.86
N ILE A 412 -10.93 -20.45 -1.22
CA ILE A 412 -10.99 -19.60 -2.41
C ILE A 412 -9.86 -19.99 -3.34
N ILE A 413 -10.18 -20.27 -4.61
CA ILE A 413 -9.19 -20.61 -5.63
C ILE A 413 -9.40 -19.65 -6.80
N ASP A 414 -8.47 -18.72 -6.98
CA ASP A 414 -8.44 -17.85 -8.15
C ASP A 414 -7.61 -18.53 -9.23
N LEU A 415 -8.25 -18.86 -10.35
CA LEU A 415 -7.59 -19.52 -11.46
C LEU A 415 -6.60 -18.59 -12.16
N GLU A 416 -5.51 -19.17 -12.66
CA GLU A 416 -4.54 -18.43 -13.46
C GLU A 416 -5.21 -17.83 -14.71
N LYS A 417 -5.03 -16.51 -14.92
CA LYS A 417 -5.80 -15.74 -15.92
C LYS A 417 -5.55 -16.22 -17.34
N SER A 418 -4.35 -16.76 -17.59
CA SER A 418 -3.91 -17.22 -18.90
C SER A 418 -4.45 -18.59 -19.34
N LEU A 419 -5.13 -19.34 -18.45
CA LEU A 419 -5.72 -20.63 -18.81
C LEU A 419 -6.89 -20.49 -19.78
N ASP A 420 -6.96 -21.39 -20.75
CA ASP A 420 -8.11 -21.54 -21.63
C ASP A 420 -9.34 -22.12 -20.89
N ASP A 421 -10.52 -21.92 -21.46
CA ASP A 421 -11.79 -22.28 -20.81
C ASP A 421 -11.96 -23.79 -20.63
N ASP A 422 -11.43 -24.62 -21.54
CA ASP A 422 -11.49 -26.08 -21.42
C ASP A 422 -10.62 -26.54 -20.23
N THR A 423 -9.40 -26.01 -20.13
CA THR A 423 -8.52 -26.28 -18.99
C THR A 423 -9.14 -25.80 -17.67
N LYS A 424 -9.76 -24.61 -17.64
CA LYS A 424 -10.46 -24.10 -16.45
C LYS A 424 -11.58 -25.04 -16.01
N ASN A 425 -12.37 -25.54 -16.96
CA ASN A 425 -13.45 -26.49 -16.68
C ASN A 425 -12.91 -27.83 -16.14
N ASP A 426 -11.84 -28.36 -16.73
CA ASP A 426 -11.19 -29.59 -16.26
C ASP A 426 -10.66 -29.45 -14.83
N VAL A 427 -10.05 -28.31 -14.53
CA VAL A 427 -9.53 -27.99 -13.19
C VAL A 427 -10.67 -27.86 -12.19
N LEU A 428 -11.75 -27.15 -12.55
CA LEU A 428 -12.95 -27.01 -11.73
C LEU A 428 -13.55 -28.39 -11.37
N MET A 429 -13.72 -29.27 -12.35
CA MET A 429 -14.29 -30.60 -12.12
C MET A 429 -13.40 -31.45 -11.20
N LYS A 430 -12.07 -31.34 -11.34
CA LYS A 430 -11.11 -32.01 -10.44
C LYS A 430 -11.20 -31.49 -9.01
N LEU A 431 -11.28 -30.18 -8.82
CA LEU A 431 -11.37 -29.54 -7.49
C LEU A 431 -12.65 -29.93 -6.75
N LEU A 432 -13.79 -29.91 -7.45
CA LEU A 432 -15.09 -30.26 -6.86
C LEU A 432 -15.17 -31.74 -6.46
N ALA A 433 -14.45 -32.61 -7.16
CA ALA A 433 -14.38 -34.05 -6.88
C ALA A 433 -13.42 -34.43 -5.73
N MET A 434 -12.63 -33.49 -5.20
CA MET A 434 -11.67 -33.80 -4.12
C MET A 434 -12.38 -34.13 -2.80
N PRO A 435 -11.88 -35.11 -2.03
CA PRO A 435 -12.42 -35.45 -0.72
C PRO A 435 -12.23 -34.30 0.26
N ARG A 436 -13.23 -34.06 1.11
CA ARG A 436 -13.22 -32.99 2.13
C ARG A 436 -13.25 -33.61 3.51
N GLY A 437 -12.37 -33.15 4.39
CA GLY A 437 -12.37 -33.49 5.81
C GLY A 437 -13.45 -32.74 6.59
N SER A 438 -13.74 -31.50 6.19
CA SER A 438 -14.82 -30.68 6.74
C SER A 438 -16.07 -30.74 5.84
N PRO A 439 -17.24 -31.15 6.37
CA PRO A 439 -18.49 -31.17 5.60
C PRO A 439 -19.06 -29.76 5.35
N LEU A 440 -18.62 -28.77 6.12
CA LEU A 440 -19.05 -27.37 6.03
C LEU A 440 -18.16 -26.54 5.10
N CYS A 441 -17.11 -27.13 4.52
CA CYS A 441 -16.19 -26.40 3.66
C CYS A 441 -16.84 -26.03 2.33
N GLU A 442 -16.98 -24.72 2.11
CA GLU A 442 -17.40 -24.13 0.84
C GLU A 442 -16.19 -23.88 -0.06
N ILE A 443 -16.29 -24.31 -1.32
CA ILE A 443 -15.27 -24.10 -2.35
C ILE A 443 -15.75 -23.01 -3.30
N ASN A 444 -15.09 -21.85 -3.25
CA ASN A 444 -15.33 -20.72 -4.13
C ASN A 444 -14.21 -20.64 -5.16
N ILE A 445 -14.57 -20.61 -6.45
CA ILE A 445 -13.61 -20.57 -7.55
C ILE A 445 -13.90 -19.30 -8.35
N CYS A 446 -12.87 -18.48 -8.54
CA CYS A 446 -12.96 -17.14 -9.14
C CYS A 446 -12.16 -17.04 -10.43
#